data_AF-A0A4Y8PWF2-F1
#
_entry.id   AF-A0A4Y8PWF2-F1
#
_cell.length_a   1.000
_cell.length_b   1.000
_cell.length_c   1.000
_cell.angle_alpha   90.00
_cell.angle_beta   90.00
_cell.angle_gamma   90.00
#
_symmetry.space_group_name_H-M   'P 1'
#
loop_
_entity.id
_entity.type
_entity.pdbx_description
1 polymer ?
#
loop_
_entity_poly.entity_id
_entity_poly.type
_entity_poly.pdbx_seq_one_letter_code
_entity_poly.pdbx_strand_id
1 'polypeptide(L)'
;MHTNRRMVCFIVIFLILIVNLLGIFRWHTLSTEVDFKYKKDRWLQQIWAEFYPPNASGMAMEIPLIYRDGFSGTNEVQPYLETHALSGELVNKWMLRTRMTDLYVGVNVVLVLSLIATFFLHIRTKKFSKPHNKSLENR
;
A
#
# COMPACT_ATOMS: atom_id res chain seq x y z
N MET A 1 -7.91 -24.67 23.48
CA MET A 1 -6.64 -24.47 22.76
C MET A 1 -6.06 -23.12 23.18
N HIS A 2 -5.11 -23.09 24.12
CA HIS A 2 -4.52 -21.83 24.61
C HIS A 2 -3.46 -21.36 23.62
N THR A 3 -3.86 -20.63 22.57
CA THR A 3 -2.89 -20.03 21.66
C THR A 3 -2.00 -19.06 22.45
N ASN A 4 -0.68 -19.28 22.40
CA ASN A 4 0.28 -18.45 23.13
C ASN A 4 0.22 -17.03 22.57
N ARG A 5 -0.35 -16.08 23.33
CA ARG A 5 -0.56 -14.69 22.90
C ARG A 5 0.72 -14.01 22.43
N ARG A 6 1.88 -14.40 22.96
CA ARG A 6 3.19 -13.91 22.50
C ARG A 6 3.47 -14.35 21.07
N MET A 7 3.19 -15.62 20.74
CA MET A 7 3.34 -16.16 19.40
C MET A 7 2.42 -15.46 18.40
N VAL A 8 1.17 -15.14 18.79
CA VAL A 8 0.24 -14.36 17.95
C VAL A 8 0.81 -12.98 17.62
N CYS A 9 1.34 -12.25 18.61
CA CYS A 9 1.99 -10.95 18.36
C CYS A 9 3.15 -11.08 17.36
N PHE A 10 4.03 -12.08 17.54
CA PHE A 10 5.15 -12.29 16.62
C PHE A 10 4.67 -12.56 15.20
N ILE A 11 3.65 -13.40 15.02
CA ILE A 11 3.07 -13.70 13.71
C ILE A 11 2.51 -12.43 13.06
N VAL A 12 1.72 -11.63 13.80
CA VAL A 12 1.12 -10.40 13.26
C VAL A 12 2.20 -9.39 12.86
N ILE A 13 3.23 -9.19 13.69
CA ILE A 13 4.35 -8.30 13.37
C ILE A 13 5.08 -8.79 12.12
N PHE A 14 5.35 -10.09 12.04
CA PHE A 14 6.02 -10.69 10.89
C PHE A 14 5.20 -10.50 9.59
N LEU A 15 3.88 -10.68 9.65
CA LEU A 15 2.99 -10.42 8.52
C LEU A 15 2.99 -8.95 8.10
N ILE A 16 2.98 -8.01 9.05
CA ILE A 16 3.09 -6.57 8.74
C ILE A 16 4.40 -6.30 7.99
N LEU A 17 5.52 -6.86 8.44
CA LEU A 17 6.82 -6.69 7.76
C LEU A 17 6.78 -7.23 6.34
N ILE A 18 6.26 -8.44 6.13
CA ILE A 18 6.14 -9.04 4.78
C ILE A 18 5.28 -8.16 3.87
N VAL A 19 4.10 -7.74 4.34
CA VAL A 19 3.19 -6.93 3.53
C VAL A 19 3.84 -5.61 3.14
N ASN A 20 4.53 -4.93 4.06
CA ASN A 20 5.22 -3.68 3.74
C ASN A 20 6.40 -3.87 2.78
N LEU A 21 7.13 -4.99 2.89
CA LEU A 21 8.16 -5.35 1.91
C LEU A 21 7.55 -5.51 0.50
N LEU A 22 6.41 -6.21 0.37
CA LEU A 22 5.70 -6.31 -0.90
C LEU A 22 5.30 -4.95 -1.46
N GLY A 23 4.90 -4.01 -0.59
CA GLY A 23 4.59 -2.63 -0.94
C GLY A 23 5.79 -1.87 -1.50
N ILE A 24 6.96 -1.98 -0.87
CA ILE A 24 8.22 -1.37 -1.36
C ILE A 24 8.60 -1.96 -2.72
N PHE A 25 8.44 -3.27 -2.89
CA PHE A 25 8.71 -3.94 -4.17
C PHE A 25 7.61 -3.72 -5.23
N ARG A 26 6.58 -2.93 -4.97
CA ARG A 26 5.55 -2.66 -5.98
C ARG A 26 6.09 -1.86 -7.16
N TRP A 27 6.81 -0.78 -6.87
CA TRP A 27 7.24 0.17 -7.88
C TRP A 27 8.67 -0.11 -8.35
N HIS A 28 8.91 0.13 -9.64
CA HIS A 28 10.25 0.12 -10.22
C HIS A 28 10.37 1.27 -11.20
N THR A 29 11.28 2.21 -10.93
CA THR A 29 11.58 3.31 -11.86
C THR A 29 12.35 2.75 -13.05
N LEU A 30 11.89 3.06 -14.26
CA LEU A 30 12.50 2.61 -15.51
C LEU A 30 13.47 3.67 -16.03
N SER A 31 12.96 4.87 -16.28
CA SER A 31 13.70 5.99 -16.85
C SER A 31 13.07 7.32 -16.43
N THR A 32 13.83 8.39 -16.58
CA THR A 32 13.37 9.77 -16.40
C THR A 32 13.81 10.58 -17.60
N GLU A 33 12.87 11.23 -18.27
CA GLU A 33 13.08 12.03 -19.48
C GLU A 33 12.42 13.39 -19.28
N VAL A 34 13.21 14.47 -19.11
CA VAL A 34 12.74 15.87 -18.98
C VAL A 34 11.46 16.03 -18.13
N ASP A 35 10.28 16.00 -18.75
CA ASP A 35 8.97 16.21 -18.12
C ASP A 35 8.27 14.90 -17.70
N PHE A 36 8.84 13.74 -18.00
CA PHE A 36 8.27 12.42 -17.77
C PHE A 36 9.17 11.56 -16.88
N LYS A 37 8.55 10.84 -15.95
CA LYS A 37 9.19 9.76 -15.21
C LYS A 37 8.42 8.47 -15.39
N TYR A 38 9.10 7.46 -15.89
CA TYR A 38 8.49 6.18 -16.22
C TYR A 38 8.71 5.19 -15.07
N LYS A 39 7.63 4.54 -14.65
CA LYS A 39 7.66 3.53 -13.60
C LYS A 39 6.79 2.33 -13.96
N LYS A 40 7.21 1.16 -13.51
CA LYS A 40 6.45 -0.09 -13.63
C LYS A 40 5.77 -0.42 -12.31
N ASP A 41 4.46 -0.62 -12.34
CA ASP A 41 3.71 -1.29 -11.29
C ASP A 41 3.90 -2.80 -11.47
N ARG A 42 4.76 -3.42 -10.64
CA ARG A 42 5.08 -4.85 -10.73
C ARG A 42 3.90 -5.75 -10.34
N TRP A 43 2.94 -5.24 -9.59
CA TRP A 43 1.75 -6.02 -9.23
C TRP A 43 0.81 -6.19 -10.41
N LEU A 44 0.72 -5.17 -11.26
CA LEU A 44 -0.16 -5.16 -12.42
C LEU A 44 0.58 -5.38 -13.75
N GLN A 45 1.91 -5.49 -13.71
CA GLN A 45 2.78 -5.49 -14.89
C GLN A 45 2.50 -4.31 -15.84
N GLN A 46 2.11 -3.17 -15.27
CA GLN A 46 1.64 -2.00 -16.00
C GLN A 46 2.66 -0.87 -15.92
N ILE A 47 3.00 -0.25 -17.05
CA ILE A 47 3.88 0.92 -17.10
C ILE A 47 3.04 2.19 -16.94
N TRP A 48 3.59 3.15 -16.21
CA TRP A 48 3.00 4.45 -15.93
C TRP A 48 4.02 5.55 -16.25
N ALA A 49 3.56 6.61 -16.87
CA ALA A 49 4.30 7.86 -17.01
C ALA A 49 3.79 8.87 -15.96
N GLU A 50 4.67 9.40 -15.13
CA GLU A 50 4.44 10.57 -14.29
C GLU A 50 4.83 11.80 -15.12
N PHE A 51 3.84 12.57 -15.58
CA PHE A 51 4.05 13.82 -16.29
C PHE A 51 4.13 14.99 -15.31
N TYR A 52 5.21 15.76 -15.37
CA TYR A 52 5.48 16.94 -14.57
C TYR A 52 5.36 18.18 -15.47
N PRO A 53 4.24 18.93 -15.40
CA PRO A 53 4.09 20.14 -16.21
C PRO A 53 5.18 21.17 -15.85
N PRO A 54 5.84 21.81 -16.82
CA PRO A 54 6.94 22.76 -16.58
C PRO A 54 6.62 23.89 -15.59
N ASN A 55 5.34 24.27 -15.49
CA ASN A 55 4.86 25.35 -14.64
C ASN A 55 4.06 24.87 -13.41
N ALA A 56 3.96 23.55 -13.18
CA ALA A 56 3.24 23.00 -12.04
C ALA A 56 4.23 22.55 -10.96
N SER A 57 4.21 23.21 -9.80
CA SER A 57 5.02 22.79 -8.66
C SER A 57 4.47 21.50 -8.05
N GLY A 58 5.13 20.38 -8.33
CA GLY A 58 5.07 19.17 -7.50
C GLY A 58 3.88 18.23 -7.71
N MET A 59 2.92 18.55 -8.57
CA MET A 59 1.82 17.63 -8.91
C MET A 59 2.09 16.95 -10.25
N ALA A 60 2.52 15.70 -10.18
CA ALA A 60 2.63 14.85 -11.37
C ALA A 60 1.26 14.30 -11.77
N MET A 61 0.96 14.33 -13.06
CA MET A 61 -0.16 13.59 -13.63
C MET A 61 0.32 12.20 -14.01
N GLU A 62 -0.28 11.16 -13.44
CA GLU A 62 0.06 9.78 -13.81
C GLU A 62 -0.77 9.34 -15.03
N ILE A 63 -0.14 8.62 -15.95
CA ILE A 63 -0.77 8.17 -17.19
C ILE A 63 -0.37 6.72 -17.43
N PRO A 64 -1.30 5.75 -17.48
CA PRO A 64 -0.96 4.37 -17.80
C PRO A 64 -0.62 4.24 -19.29
N LEU A 65 0.50 3.58 -19.58
CA LEU A 65 0.95 3.29 -20.94
C LEU A 65 0.47 1.90 -21.38
N ILE A 66 -0.51 1.84 -22.28
CA ILE A 66 -1.24 0.63 -22.65
C ILE A 66 -0.53 -0.09 -23.80
N TYR A 67 -0.23 0.63 -24.88
CA TYR A 67 0.35 0.07 -26.12
C TYR A 67 1.64 0.76 -26.56
N ARG A 68 2.31 1.50 -25.66
CA ARG A 68 3.55 2.20 -25.94
C ARG A 68 4.49 2.16 -24.74
N ASP A 69 5.78 2.32 -24.98
CA ASP A 69 6.81 2.25 -23.93
C ASP A 69 7.12 3.61 -23.28
N GLY A 70 6.79 4.72 -23.96
CA GLY A 70 7.00 6.07 -23.46
C GLY A 70 6.50 7.12 -24.46
N PHE A 71 6.42 8.38 -24.04
CA PHE A 71 6.07 9.54 -24.88
C PHE A 71 7.34 10.21 -25.41
N SER A 72 7.38 10.57 -26.69
CA SER A 72 8.52 11.30 -27.27
C SER A 72 8.38 12.82 -27.08
N GLY A 73 7.18 13.31 -26.77
CA GLY A 73 6.88 14.71 -26.50
C GLY A 73 5.50 14.90 -25.87
N THR A 74 5.27 16.07 -25.28
CA THR A 74 4.00 16.41 -24.60
C THR A 74 2.81 16.50 -25.56
N ASN A 75 3.05 16.82 -26.83
CA ASN A 75 2.05 16.85 -27.91
C ASN A 75 1.42 15.48 -28.20
N GLU A 76 2.05 14.38 -27.79
CA GLU A 76 1.51 13.02 -27.99
C GLU A 76 0.58 12.57 -26.86
N VAL A 77 0.56 13.29 -25.73
CA VAL A 77 -0.19 12.90 -24.52
C VAL A 77 -1.69 13.04 -24.76
N GLN A 78 -2.13 14.20 -25.26
CA GLN A 78 -3.55 14.47 -25.50
C GLN A 78 -4.21 13.47 -26.46
N PRO A 79 -3.69 13.22 -27.69
CA PRO A 79 -4.33 12.27 -28.60
C PRO A 79 -4.34 10.83 -28.04
N TYR A 80 -3.32 10.45 -27.28
CA TYR A 80 -3.27 9.17 -26.59
C TYR A 80 -4.38 9.04 -25.53
N LEU A 81 -4.54 10.07 -24.69
CA LEU A 81 -5.60 10.11 -23.69
C LEU A 81 -6.98 10.08 -24.35
N GLU A 82 -7.22 10.87 -25.39
CA GLU A 82 -8.50 10.90 -26.10
C GLU A 82 -8.85 9.53 -26.69
N THR A 83 -7.89 8.87 -27.33
CA THR A 83 -8.08 7.56 -27.95
C THR A 83 -8.47 6.48 -26.93
N HIS A 84 -7.76 6.41 -25.79
CA HIS A 84 -7.94 5.34 -24.80
C HIS A 84 -8.90 5.67 -23.66
N ALA A 85 -9.23 6.94 -23.45
CA ALA A 85 -10.29 7.35 -22.54
C ALA A 85 -11.67 7.01 -23.14
N LEU A 86 -11.86 7.23 -24.45
CA LEU A 86 -13.11 6.89 -25.14
C LEU A 86 -13.41 5.39 -25.12
N SER A 87 -12.39 4.53 -25.19
CA SER A 87 -12.56 3.08 -25.06
C SER A 87 -12.79 2.61 -23.61
N GLY A 88 -12.63 3.49 -22.62
CA GLY A 88 -12.67 3.17 -21.19
C GLY A 88 -11.48 2.35 -20.69
N GLU A 89 -10.53 1.98 -21.55
CA GLU A 89 -9.40 1.13 -21.19
C GLU A 89 -8.48 1.81 -20.17
N LEU A 90 -8.23 3.11 -20.37
CA LEU A 90 -7.45 3.93 -19.43
C LEU A 90 -8.09 3.92 -18.03
N VAL A 91 -9.41 4.11 -17.97
CA VAL A 91 -10.19 4.11 -16.73
C VAL A 91 -10.15 2.74 -16.05
N ASN A 92 -10.25 1.66 -16.81
CA ASN A 92 -10.19 0.30 -16.28
C ASN A 92 -8.83 0.00 -15.62
N LYS A 93 -7.72 0.45 -16.22
CA LYS A 93 -6.37 0.29 -15.65
C LYS A 93 -6.23 1.07 -14.34
N TRP A 94 -6.74 2.30 -14.30
CA TRP A 94 -6.81 3.11 -13.09
C TRP A 94 -7.63 2.44 -12.00
N MET A 95 -8.84 1.99 -12.32
CA MET A 95 -9.74 1.30 -11.38
C MET A 95 -9.10 0.03 -10.80
N LEU A 96 -8.44 -0.77 -11.65
CA LEU A 96 -7.75 -1.98 -11.20
C LEU A 96 -6.60 -1.64 -10.25
N ARG A 97 -5.79 -0.61 -10.57
CA ARG A 97 -4.73 -0.12 -9.70
C ARG A 97 -5.26 0.38 -8.35
N THR A 98 -6.34 1.13 -8.36
CA THR A 98 -6.97 1.64 -7.13
C THR A 98 -7.44 0.48 -6.28
N ARG A 99 -8.19 -0.48 -6.84
CA ARG A 99 -8.67 -1.67 -6.11
C ARG A 99 -7.53 -2.49 -5.49
N MET A 100 -6.43 -2.69 -6.20
CA MET A 100 -5.26 -3.40 -5.66
C MET A 100 -4.60 -2.63 -4.52
N THR A 101 -4.59 -1.30 -4.62
CA THR A 101 -4.05 -0.43 -3.55
C THR A 101 -4.97 -0.44 -2.33
N ASP A 102 -6.28 -0.37 -2.53
CA ASP A 102 -7.28 -0.43 -1.46
C ASP A 102 -7.22 -1.77 -0.73
N LEU A 103 -7.08 -2.88 -1.46
CA LEU A 103 -6.86 -4.21 -0.87
C LEU A 103 -5.62 -4.24 0.02
N TYR A 104 -4.49 -3.73 -0.50
CA TYR A 104 -3.24 -3.65 0.26
C TYR A 104 -3.38 -2.79 1.52
N VAL A 105 -4.00 -1.63 1.43
CA VAL A 105 -4.26 -0.75 2.57
C VAL A 105 -5.19 -1.44 3.57
N GLY A 106 -6.26 -2.08 3.10
CA GLY A 106 -7.20 -2.81 3.93
C GLY A 106 -6.53 -3.93 4.73
N VAL A 107 -5.68 -4.73 4.09
CA VAL A 107 -4.89 -5.77 4.77
C VAL A 107 -3.99 -5.17 5.86
N ASN A 108 -3.28 -4.08 5.56
CA ASN A 108 -2.45 -3.39 6.56
C ASN A 108 -3.27 -2.89 7.75
N VAL A 109 -4.43 -2.27 7.49
CA VAL A 109 -5.32 -1.77 8.55
C VAL A 109 -5.78 -2.91 9.45
N VAL A 110 -6.22 -4.04 8.88
CA VAL A 110 -6.64 -5.22 9.65
C VAL A 110 -5.50 -5.76 10.51
N LEU A 111 -4.27 -5.84 9.99
CA LEU A 111 -3.10 -6.30 10.74
C LEU A 111 -2.76 -5.37 11.91
N VAL A 112 -2.81 -4.05 11.69
CA VAL A 112 -2.57 -3.06 12.76
C VAL A 112 -3.64 -3.13 13.84
N LEU A 113 -4.92 -3.22 13.45
CA LEU A 113 -6.02 -3.38 14.41
C LEU A 113 -5.88 -4.68 15.22
N SER A 114 -5.45 -5.77 14.58
CA SER A 114 -5.18 -7.05 15.25
C SER A 114 -4.05 -6.94 16.27
N LEU A 115 -2.99 -6.19 15.94
CA LEU A 115 -1.88 -5.93 16.86
C LEU A 115 -2.34 -5.13 18.08
N ILE A 116 -3.11 -4.06 17.85
CA ILE A 116 -3.70 -3.21 18.90
C ILE A 116 -4.61 -4.05 19.82
N ALA A 117 -5.51 -4.85 19.25
CA ALA A 117 -6.42 -5.70 20.01
C ALA A 117 -5.66 -6.70 20.89
N THR A 118 -4.62 -7.34 20.35
CA THR A 118 -3.79 -8.30 21.09
C THR A 118 -3.06 -7.62 22.25
N PHE A 119 -2.57 -6.39 22.04
CA PHE A 119 -1.93 -5.59 23.07
C PHE A 119 -2.90 -5.22 24.22
N PHE A 120 -4.11 -4.76 23.89
CA PHE A 120 -5.15 -4.47 24.89
C PHE A 120 -5.54 -5.69 25.71
N LEU A 121 -5.70 -6.85 25.06
CA LEU A 121 -6.02 -8.10 25.73
C LEU A 121 -4.91 -8.53 26.69
N HIS A 122 -3.64 -8.32 26.33
CA HIS A 122 -2.49 -8.59 27.19
C HIS A 122 -2.46 -7.70 28.43
N ILE A 123 -2.69 -6.39 28.27
CA ILE A 123 -2.79 -5.42 29.38
C ILE A 123 -3.93 -5.80 30.33
N ARG A 124 -5.13 -6.09 29.80
CA ARG A 124 -6.28 -6.48 30.62
C ARG A 124 -5.98 -7.72 31.45
N THR A 125 -5.39 -8.76 30.87
CA THR A 125 -5.02 -9.97 31.65
C THR A 125 -3.99 -9.70 32.72
N LYS A 126 -2.99 -8.83 32.48
CA LYS A 126 -2.03 -8.46 33.54
C LYS A 126 -2.68 -7.66 34.68
N LYS A 127 -3.68 -6.82 34.38
CA LYS A 127 -4.41 -6.02 35.38
C LYS A 127 -5.31 -6.89 36.26
N PHE A 128 -5.98 -7.90 35.70
CA PHE A 128 -6.86 -8.81 36.44
C PHE A 128 -6.15 -10.00 37.10
N SER A 129 -4.96 -10.41 36.62
CA SER A 129 -4.15 -11.46 37.26
C SER A 129 -3.41 -10.97 38.51
N LYS A 130 -3.52 -9.69 38.87
CA LYS A 130 -3.16 -9.18 40.20
C LYS A 130 -4.43 -9.00 41.04
N PRO A 131 -4.82 -10.00 41.86
CA PRO A 131 -5.51 -9.69 43.09
C PRO A 131 -4.90 -10.39 44.33
N HIS A 132 -4.77 -9.59 45.39
CA HIS A 132 -5.04 -10.02 46.77
C HIS A 132 -4.03 -10.93 47.50
N ASN A 133 -2.71 -10.69 47.40
CA ASN A 133 -1.75 -11.27 48.36
C ASN A 133 -1.22 -10.23 49.36
N LYS A 134 -2.13 -9.45 49.97
CA LYS A 134 -1.81 -8.49 51.05
C LYS A 134 -2.72 -8.64 52.28
N SER A 135 -3.57 -9.67 52.34
CA SER A 135 -4.53 -9.85 53.45
C SER A 135 -4.27 -11.08 54.32
N LEU A 136 -3.23 -11.88 54.05
CA LEU A 136 -2.92 -13.11 54.80
C LEU A 136 -1.62 -13.08 55.60
N GLU A 137 -0.87 -11.97 55.60
CA GLU A 137 0.39 -11.86 56.36
C GLU A 137 0.22 -11.20 57.76
N ASN A 138 -1.01 -10.80 58.11
CA ASN A 138 -1.35 -10.26 59.43
C ASN A 138 -2.46 -11.10 60.09
N ARG A 139 -2.18 -12.35 60.42
CA ARG A 139 -2.93 -13.12 61.45
C ARG A 139 -2.01 -14.07 62.17
#